data_AF-A0A2S0M991-F1
#
_entry.id   AF-A0A2S0M991-F1
#
_cell.length_a   1.000
_cell.length_b   1.000
_cell.length_c   1.000
_cell.angle_alpha   90.00
_cell.angle_beta   90.00
_cell.angle_gamma   90.00
#
_symmetry.space_group_name_H-M   'P 1'
#
loop_
_entity.id
_entity.type
_entity.pdbx_description
1 polymer ?
#
loop_
_entity_poly.entity_id
_entity_poly.type
_entity_poly.pdbx_seq_one_letter_code
_entity_poly.pdbx_strand_id
1 'polypeptide(L)'
;MKRDLELIRLLLLWINDNCDGVHTYSARQIRLDGHSLAEINFNLRLMTDANLITLDPSPRANPNAKIIQFSRLTNDGFDFLESIRENSVWNKVKSKLEELGSSCTLAVIKELAIHVLESTAKP
;
A
#
# COMPACT_ATOMS: atom_id res chain seq x y z
N MET A 1 -11.61 6.44 -10.67
CA MET A 1 -10.59 6.63 -9.60
C MET A 1 -9.29 6.06 -10.11
N LYS A 2 -8.13 6.63 -9.74
CA LYS A 2 -6.81 6.19 -10.22
C LYS A 2 -6.02 5.53 -9.10
N ARG A 3 -5.11 4.62 -9.44
CA ARG A 3 -4.14 4.08 -8.50
C ARG A 3 -3.19 5.20 -8.10
N ASP A 4 -3.10 5.49 -6.81
CA ASP A 4 -2.25 6.55 -6.27
C ASP A 4 -1.16 5.90 -5.39
N LEU A 5 0.08 5.99 -5.85
CA LEU A 5 1.22 5.33 -5.19
C LEU A 5 1.63 6.02 -3.89
N GLU A 6 1.45 7.34 -3.78
CA GLU A 6 1.72 8.05 -2.53
C GLU A 6 0.66 7.63 -1.50
N LEU A 7 -0.60 7.57 -1.90
CA LEU A 7 -1.67 7.07 -1.03
C LEU A 7 -1.44 5.60 -0.62
N ILE A 8 -0.99 4.73 -1.54
CA ILE A 8 -0.65 3.34 -1.19
C ILE A 8 0.47 3.29 -0.13
N ARG A 9 1.52 4.12 -0.26
CA ARG A 9 2.59 4.20 0.76
C ARG A 9 2.04 4.66 2.11
N LEU A 10 1.21 5.71 2.13
CA LEU A 10 0.58 6.22 3.35
C LEU A 10 -0.31 5.16 4.01
N LEU A 11 -1.06 4.39 3.22
CA LEU A 11 -1.89 3.30 3.71
C LEU A 11 -1.05 2.15 4.27
N LEU A 12 0.05 1.76 3.60
CA LEU A 12 0.96 0.73 4.12
C LEU A 12 1.52 1.13 5.50
N LEU A 13 1.99 2.38 5.63
CA LEU A 13 2.46 2.93 6.91
C LEU A 13 1.36 2.92 7.97
N TRP A 14 0.16 3.41 7.64
CA TRP A 14 -0.97 3.44 8.57
C TRP A 14 -1.34 2.02 9.05
N ILE A 15 -1.42 1.05 8.14
CA ILE A 15 -1.75 -0.34 8.49
C ILE A 15 -0.65 -0.95 9.36
N ASN A 16 0.62 -0.73 9.03
CA ASN A 16 1.75 -1.20 9.82
C ASN A 16 1.70 -0.70 11.28
N ASP A 17 1.27 0.54 11.48
CA ASP A 17 1.31 1.19 12.80
C ASP A 17 0.04 0.94 13.63
N ASN A 18 -1.09 0.65 12.99
CA ASN A 18 -2.40 0.58 13.65
C ASN A 18 -3.02 -0.82 13.69
N CYS A 19 -2.62 -1.73 12.79
CA CYS A 19 -3.24 -3.04 12.68
C CYS A 19 -2.40 -4.12 13.38
N ASP A 20 -3.08 -5.00 14.12
CA ASP A 20 -2.46 -6.05 14.93
C ASP A 20 -2.64 -7.47 14.35
N GLY A 21 -3.31 -7.58 13.19
CA GLY A 21 -3.62 -8.88 12.56
C GLY A 21 -4.75 -9.66 13.25
N VAL A 22 -5.32 -9.15 14.34
CA VAL A 22 -6.39 -9.80 15.10
C VAL A 22 -7.72 -9.08 14.88
N HIS A 23 -7.72 -7.75 14.93
CA HIS A 23 -8.92 -6.96 14.74
C HIS A 23 -9.19 -6.64 13.26
N THR A 24 -10.47 -6.48 12.95
CA THR A 24 -10.92 -6.06 11.62
C THR A 24 -10.97 -4.54 11.52
N TYR A 25 -10.30 -4.01 10.50
CA TYR A 25 -10.27 -2.60 10.15
C TYR A 25 -10.94 -2.37 8.79
N SER A 26 -11.30 -1.12 8.50
CA SER A 26 -11.86 -0.71 7.21
C SER A 26 -11.45 0.70 6.86
N ALA A 27 -11.73 1.13 5.63
CA ALA A 27 -11.49 2.50 5.18
C ALA A 27 -12.13 3.57 6.09
N ARG A 28 -13.20 3.24 6.85
CA ARG A 28 -13.89 4.19 7.74
C ARG A 28 -13.04 4.64 8.93
N GLN A 29 -12.06 3.85 9.34
CA GLN A 29 -11.17 4.15 10.46
C GLN A 29 -9.97 5.00 10.03
N ILE A 30 -9.66 5.02 8.74
CA ILE A 30 -8.49 5.73 8.22
C ILE A 30 -8.82 7.21 8.00
N ARG A 31 -7.96 8.10 8.51
CA ARG A 31 -7.98 9.53 8.22
C ARG A 31 -6.62 9.92 7.66
N LEU A 32 -6.59 10.27 6.39
CA LEU A 32 -5.42 10.78 5.69
C LEU A 32 -5.83 12.10 5.04
N ASP A 33 -5.12 13.18 5.40
CA ASP A 33 -5.44 14.52 4.90
C ASP A 33 -5.35 14.57 3.38
N GLY A 34 -6.30 15.24 2.75
CA GLY A 34 -6.38 15.34 1.29
C GLY A 34 -6.96 14.12 0.57
N HIS A 35 -7.37 13.07 1.28
CA HIS A 35 -7.96 11.87 0.67
C HIS A 35 -9.37 11.59 1.17
N SER A 36 -10.28 11.34 0.22
CA SER A 36 -11.66 10.95 0.52
C SER A 36 -11.76 9.48 0.93
N LEU A 37 -12.85 9.14 1.64
CA LEU A 37 -13.17 7.74 1.97
C LEU A 37 -13.23 6.84 0.74
N ALA A 38 -13.73 7.38 -0.38
CA ALA A 38 -13.79 6.64 -1.64
C ALA A 38 -12.39 6.31 -2.16
N GLU A 39 -11.46 7.28 -2.14
CA GLU A 39 -10.05 7.12 -2.58
C GLU A 39 -9.30 6.10 -1.74
N ILE A 40 -9.46 6.19 -0.43
CA ILE A 40 -8.89 5.22 0.51
C ILE A 40 -9.43 3.82 0.21
N ASN A 41 -10.75 3.67 0.14
CA ASN A 41 -11.37 2.36 -0.09
C ASN A 41 -11.00 1.77 -1.46
N PHE A 42 -10.91 2.60 -2.50
CA PHE A 42 -10.48 2.17 -3.82
C PHE A 42 -9.05 1.66 -3.84
N ASN A 43 -8.11 2.39 -3.23
CA ASN A 43 -6.71 1.96 -3.19
C ASN A 43 -6.50 0.74 -2.28
N LEU A 44 -7.23 0.63 -1.17
CA LEU A 44 -7.21 -0.59 -0.36
C LEU A 44 -7.65 -1.83 -1.15
N ARG A 45 -8.66 -1.71 -2.04
CA ARG A 45 -9.04 -2.81 -2.95
C ARG A 45 -7.89 -3.20 -3.87
N LEU A 46 -7.23 -2.22 -4.50
CA LEU A 46 -6.06 -2.49 -5.35
C LEU A 46 -4.92 -3.16 -4.56
N MET A 47 -4.73 -2.78 -3.29
CA MET A 47 -3.75 -3.39 -2.41
C MET A 47 -4.11 -4.85 -2.09
N THR A 48 -5.40 -5.16 -1.88
CA THR A 48 -5.86 -6.55 -1.73
C THR A 48 -5.69 -7.36 -3.00
N ASP A 49 -6.04 -6.80 -4.16
CA ASP A 49 -5.85 -7.46 -5.48
C ASP A 49 -4.36 -7.78 -5.74
N ALA A 50 -3.47 -6.96 -5.20
CA ALA A 50 -2.02 -7.12 -5.25
C ALA A 50 -1.42 -7.95 -4.11
N ASN A 51 -2.25 -8.59 -3.28
CA ASN A 51 -1.83 -9.38 -2.11
C ASN A 51 -0.95 -8.58 -1.12
N LEU A 52 -1.13 -7.27 -0.97
CA LEU A 52 -0.38 -6.45 0.00
C LEU A 52 -1.02 -6.44 1.39
N ILE A 53 -2.33 -6.63 1.47
CA ILE A 53 -3.09 -6.62 2.72
C ILE A 53 -4.00 -7.85 2.77
N THR A 54 -4.24 -8.34 3.98
CA THR A 54 -5.16 -9.46 4.18
C THR A 54 -6.60 -9.01 3.92
N LEU A 55 -7.38 -9.86 3.26
CA LEU A 55 -8.84 -9.74 3.32
C LEU A 55 -9.29 -10.39 4.64
N ASP A 56 -10.20 -9.75 5.37
CA ASP A 56 -10.79 -10.37 6.56
C ASP A 56 -11.57 -11.64 6.14
N PRO A 57 -11.14 -12.85 6.57
CA PRO A 57 -11.80 -14.09 6.22
C PRO A 57 -13.04 -14.38 7.09
N SER A 58 -13.41 -13.45 7.99
CA SER A 58 -14.58 -13.59 8.86
C SER A 58 -15.81 -14.04 8.05
N PRO A 59 -16.57 -15.05 8.51
CA PRO A 59 -17.82 -15.46 7.85
C PRO A 59 -18.86 -14.33 7.76
N ARG A 60 -18.66 -13.23 8.49
CA ARG A 60 -19.48 -12.01 8.44
C ARG A 60 -18.96 -10.98 7.44
N ALA A 61 -17.75 -11.16 6.90
CA ALA A 61 -17.22 -10.32 5.85
C ALA A 61 -18.06 -10.55 4.60
N ASN A 62 -18.84 -9.54 4.24
CA ASN A 62 -19.64 -9.59 3.02
C ASN A 62 -18.69 -9.41 1.82
N PRO A 63 -18.57 -10.40 0.92
CA PRO A 63 -17.71 -10.28 -0.27
C PRO A 63 -18.13 -9.11 -1.18
N ASN A 64 -19.41 -8.73 -1.12
CA ASN A 64 -20.01 -7.60 -1.83
C ASN A 64 -20.07 -6.33 -0.96
N ALA A 65 -19.37 -6.29 0.18
CA ALA A 65 -19.29 -5.10 1.00
C ALA A 65 -18.78 -3.93 0.14
N LYS A 66 -19.49 -2.80 0.19
CA LYS A 66 -19.05 -1.57 -0.48
C LYS A 66 -17.68 -1.11 0.04
N ILE A 67 -17.37 -1.43 1.29
CA ILE A 67 -16.12 -1.08 1.97
C ILE A 67 -15.32 -2.34 2.28
N ILE A 68 -14.05 -2.34 1.91
CA ILE A 68 -13.16 -3.46 2.16
C ILE A 68 -12.77 -3.55 3.64
N GLN A 69 -12.66 -4.79 4.12
CA GLN A 69 -12.25 -5.14 5.47
C GLN A 69 -10.94 -5.90 5.43
N PHE A 70 -10.01 -5.53 6.30
CA PHE A 70 -8.65 -6.08 6.37
C PHE A 70 -8.18 -6.14 7.82
N SER A 71 -7.14 -6.91 8.10
CA SER A 71 -6.62 -7.06 9.48
C SER A 71 -5.12 -6.76 9.62
N ARG A 72 -4.32 -6.90 8.57
CA ARG A 72 -2.88 -6.60 8.57
C ARG A 72 -2.31 -6.52 7.15
N LEU A 73 -1.05 -6.12 7.05
CA LEU A 73 -0.22 -6.36 5.86
C LEU A 73 0.05 -7.86 5.69
N THR A 74 0.14 -8.33 4.45
CA THR A 74 0.72 -9.65 4.12
C THR A 74 2.25 -9.59 4.23
N ASN A 75 2.94 -10.73 4.06
CA ASN A 75 4.40 -10.72 3.96
C ASN A 75 4.88 -9.84 2.79
N ASP A 76 4.27 -10.01 1.61
CA ASP A 76 4.56 -9.16 0.43
C ASP A 76 4.27 -7.68 0.66
N GLY A 77 3.28 -7.38 1.52
CA GLY A 77 2.95 -6.03 1.96
C GLY A 77 4.05 -5.42 2.83
N PHE A 78 4.57 -6.19 3.79
CA PHE A 78 5.71 -5.80 4.61
C PHE A 78 6.97 -5.59 3.75
N ASP A 79 7.32 -6.55 2.89
CA ASP A 79 8.50 -6.44 2.02
C ASP A 79 8.42 -5.20 1.12
N PHE A 80 7.24 -4.94 0.56
CA PHE A 80 7.03 -3.74 -0.24
C PHE A 80 7.15 -2.48 0.61
N LEU A 81 6.55 -2.44 1.80
CA LEU A 81 6.68 -1.30 2.71
C LEU A 81 8.15 -1.04 3.05
N GLU A 82 8.92 -2.06 3.41
CA GLU A 82 10.35 -1.90 3.71
C GLU A 82 11.13 -1.31 2.53
N SER A 83 10.80 -1.72 1.30
CA SER A 83 11.43 -1.17 0.09
C SER A 83 11.18 0.32 -0.15
N ILE A 84 10.12 0.89 0.45
CA ILE A 84 9.75 2.31 0.28
C ILE A 84 9.57 3.06 1.61
N ARG A 85 9.95 2.47 2.74
CA ARG A 85 9.71 3.05 4.07
C ARG A 85 10.50 4.33 4.24
N GLU A 86 11.77 4.32 3.86
CA GLU A 86 12.67 5.45 3.99
C GLU A 86 12.35 6.56 2.98
N ASN A 87 12.24 7.80 3.46
CA ASN A 87 11.91 8.95 2.61
C ASN A 87 12.97 9.21 1.53
N SER A 88 14.24 8.96 1.83
CA SER A 88 15.35 9.11 0.88
C SER A 88 15.23 8.11 -0.29
N VAL A 89 14.87 6.87 0.00
CA VAL A 89 14.61 5.81 -0.98
C VAL A 89 13.35 6.14 -1.77
N TRP A 90 12.26 6.49 -1.09
CA TRP A 90 10.99 6.83 -1.74
C TRP A 90 11.12 7.99 -2.73
N ASN A 91 11.82 9.06 -2.35
CA ASN A 91 12.00 10.21 -3.24
C ASN A 91 12.78 9.84 -4.51
N LYS A 92 13.78 8.93 -4.40
CA LYS A 92 14.50 8.41 -5.56
C LYS A 92 13.62 7.51 -6.43
N VAL A 93 12.79 6.66 -5.82
CA VAL A 93 11.81 5.84 -6.55
C VAL A 93 10.85 6.73 -7.34
N LYS A 94 10.30 7.79 -6.71
CA LYS A 94 9.43 8.76 -7.39
C LYS A 94 10.11 9.43 -8.58
N SER A 95 11.32 9.93 -8.41
CA SER A 95 12.09 10.56 -9.50
C SER A 95 12.25 9.60 -10.69
N LYS A 96 12.58 8.34 -10.44
CA LYS A 96 12.71 7.33 -11.51
C LYS A 96 11.37 6.96 -12.16
N LEU A 97 10.28 6.98 -11.40
CA LEU A 97 8.94 6.73 -11.95
C LEU A 97 8.46 7.89 -12.85
N GLU A 98 8.83 9.12 -12.52
CA GLU A 98 8.56 10.28 -13.38
C GLU A 98 9.28 10.15 -14.74
N GLU A 99 10.51 9.61 -14.74
CA GLU A 99 11.27 9.34 -15.97
C GLU A 99 10.66 8.21 -16.83
N LEU A 100 10.10 7.17 -16.20
CA LEU A 100 9.48 6.02 -16.87
C LEU A 100 8.05 6.30 -17.38
N GLY A 101 7.44 7.40 -16.93
CA GLY A 101 6.07 7.79 -17.27
C GLY A 101 5.00 7.11 -16.39
N SER A 102 3.77 7.62 -16.48
CA SER A 102 2.66 7.33 -15.56
C SER A 102 2.07 5.91 -15.62
N SER A 103 2.63 4.99 -16.41
CA SER A 103 2.01 3.70 -16.77
C SER A 103 2.83 2.48 -16.37
N CYS A 104 3.50 2.51 -15.21
CA CYS A 104 4.21 1.33 -14.67
C CYS A 104 3.25 0.35 -13.97
N THR A 105 3.50 -0.96 -14.03
CA THR A 105 2.76 -1.93 -13.21
C THR A 105 3.25 -1.87 -11.76
N LEU A 106 2.45 -2.36 -10.80
CA LEU A 106 2.86 -2.39 -9.40
C LEU A 106 4.08 -3.29 -9.18
N ALA A 107 4.20 -4.38 -9.95
CA ALA A 107 5.36 -5.26 -9.94
C ALA A 107 6.65 -4.51 -10.32
N VAL A 108 6.61 -3.73 -11.41
CA VAL A 108 7.76 -2.91 -11.83
C VAL A 108 8.15 -1.88 -10.77
N ILE A 109 7.15 -1.29 -10.10
CA ILE A 109 7.39 -0.34 -9.01
C ILE A 109 8.07 -1.02 -7.81
N LYS A 110 7.64 -2.25 -7.45
CA LYS A 110 8.28 -3.04 -6.40
C LYS A 110 9.74 -3.34 -6.74
N GLU A 111 10.00 -3.84 -7.94
CA GLU A 111 11.36 -4.15 -8.40
C GLU A 111 12.26 -2.91 -8.40
N LEU A 112 11.74 -1.78 -8.89
CA LEU A 112 12.44 -0.51 -8.87
C LEU A 112 12.77 -0.05 -7.44
N ALA A 113 11.83 -0.18 -6.51
CA ALA A 113 12.02 0.18 -5.11
C ALA A 113 13.13 -0.65 -4.46
N ILE A 114 13.12 -1.97 -4.67
CA ILE A 114 14.17 -2.88 -4.19
C ILE A 114 15.54 -2.47 -4.78
N HIS A 115 15.61 -2.24 -6.08
CA HIS A 115 16.86 -1.83 -6.73
C HIS A 115 17.40 -0.50 -6.20
N VAL A 116 16.52 0.49 -5.96
CA VAL A 116 16.92 1.76 -5.35
C VAL A 116 17.42 1.53 -3.92
N LEU A 117 16.72 0.74 -3.12
CA LEU A 117 17.11 0.41 -1.74
C LEU A 117 18.52 -0.23 -1.71
N GLU A 118 18.77 -1.24 -2.54
CA GLU A 118 20.07 -1.90 -2.67
C GLU A 118 21.19 -0.92 -3.07
N SER A 119 20.89 0.00 -3.99
CA SER A 119 21.86 1.01 -4.42
C SER A 119 22.20 2.02 -3.32
N THR A 120 21.27 2.26 -2.39
CA THR A 120 21.48 3.14 -1.23
C THR A 120 22.09 2.45 -0.01
N ALA A 121 21.97 1.12 0.08
CA ALA A 121 22.54 0.33 1.17
C ALA A 121 24.03 -0.03 0.93
N LYS A 122 24.53 0.09 -0.30
CA LYS A 122 25.95 -0.08 -0.59
C LYS A 122 26.75 1.16 -0.10
N PRO A 123 27.80 0.96 0.72
CA PRO A 123 28.67 2.03 1.22
C PRO A 123 29.50 2.68 0.11
#